data_AF-A0A0Q7QJR5-F1
#
_entry.id   AF-A0A0Q7QJR5-F1
#
_cell.length_a   1.000
_cell.length_b   1.000
_cell.length_c   1.000
_cell.angle_alpha   90.00
_cell.angle_beta   90.00
_cell.angle_gamma   90.00
#
_symmetry.space_group_name_H-M   'P 1'
#
loop_
_entity.id
_entity.type
_entity.pdbx_description
1 polymer ?
#
loop_
_entity_poly.entity_id
_entity_poly.type
_entity_poly.pdbx_seq_one_letter_code
_entity_poly.pdbx_strand_id
1 'polypeptide(L)'
;MTSLANRVEIIKLAHALDVPDTDLAILAPVPADDIRTVRQSLGEAIFAQHEPRFRRIAKLASMVPPQLSARIAQMALSPLLGARVAAVMDPALAVKLAGSLKTTYLADLSTALDPVRAEPILSRIEADLIVEVGRLLVERKEYVALGRFVSVIEPDTALKVIASATGRDLLQVALFAEDPIALDELVRRIDDQRLVDAIRAADEDGLYDDAVTLIASVSPTSRARLVPLITALDQAGLDAFATSLHSYDAWPAALPALAGLDDAALAALANCSATLTPGMLPRMVEVAHELELGALVDRLATLLDADHRKAAGKALTSS
;
A
#
# COMPACT_ATOMS: atom_id res chain seq x y z
N MET A 1 -2.49 14.94 -15.59
CA MET A 1 -1.61 13.79 -15.33
C MET A 1 -2.25 12.96 -14.24
N THR A 2 -2.21 11.64 -14.34
CA THR A 2 -2.75 10.76 -13.29
C THR A 2 -1.89 10.92 -12.06
N SER A 3 -2.46 11.40 -10.95
CA SER A 3 -1.74 11.40 -9.69
C SER A 3 -1.55 9.95 -9.24
N LEU A 4 -0.53 9.72 -8.44
CA LEU A 4 -0.21 8.39 -7.95
C LEU A 4 -1.32 7.81 -7.06
N ALA A 5 -1.94 8.68 -6.26
CA ALA A 5 -3.12 8.35 -5.48
C ALA A 5 -4.32 7.96 -6.38
N ASN A 6 -4.50 8.62 -7.53
CA ASN A 6 -5.57 8.28 -8.47
C ASN A 6 -5.36 6.88 -9.06
N ARG A 7 -4.13 6.52 -9.45
CA ARG A 7 -3.82 5.19 -9.99
C ARG A 7 -4.18 4.08 -9.00
N VAL A 8 -3.80 4.25 -7.73
CA VAL A 8 -4.11 3.28 -6.67
C VAL A 8 -5.61 3.09 -6.50
N GLU A 9 -6.38 4.17 -6.42
CA GLU A 9 -7.83 4.06 -6.23
C GLU A 9 -8.54 3.50 -7.48
N ILE A 10 -8.01 3.75 -8.69
CA ILE A 10 -8.49 3.11 -9.92
C ILE A 10 -8.29 1.60 -9.88
N ILE A 11 -7.09 1.11 -9.53
CA ILE A 11 -6.81 -0.33 -9.40
C ILE A 11 -7.73 -0.96 -8.36
N LYS A 12 -7.90 -0.32 -7.20
CA LYS A 12 -8.80 -0.81 -6.14
C LYS A 12 -10.26 -0.86 -6.60
N LEU A 13 -10.71 0.14 -7.36
CA LEU A 13 -12.07 0.17 -7.90
C LEU A 13 -12.28 -0.89 -8.99
N ALA A 14 -11.29 -1.07 -9.87
CA ALA A 14 -11.29 -2.12 -10.90
C ALA A 14 -11.42 -3.51 -10.26
N HIS A 15 -10.64 -3.76 -9.21
CA HIS A 15 -10.74 -4.99 -8.42
C HIS A 15 -12.10 -5.16 -7.74
N ALA A 16 -12.68 -4.09 -7.20
CA ALA A 16 -14.02 -4.14 -6.59
C ALA A 16 -15.14 -4.41 -7.61
N LEU A 17 -14.95 -4.01 -8.87
CA LEU A 17 -15.87 -4.18 -9.98
C LEU A 17 -15.65 -5.47 -10.79
N ASP A 18 -14.56 -6.20 -10.51
CA ASP A 18 -14.10 -7.36 -11.30
C ASP A 18 -13.87 -7.02 -12.79
N VAL A 19 -13.18 -5.90 -13.04
CA VAL A 19 -12.82 -5.42 -14.39
C VAL A 19 -11.32 -5.08 -14.48
N PRO A 20 -10.72 -5.05 -15.69
CA PRO A 20 -9.38 -4.51 -15.90
C PRO A 20 -9.28 -3.04 -15.49
N ASP A 21 -8.13 -2.63 -14.93
CA ASP A 21 -7.84 -1.23 -14.58
C ASP A 21 -7.79 -0.31 -15.81
N THR A 22 -7.39 -0.84 -16.97
CA THR A 22 -7.41 -0.14 -18.26
C THR A 22 -8.79 0.36 -18.65
N ASP A 23 -9.85 -0.37 -18.27
CA ASP A 23 -11.24 0.01 -18.58
C ASP A 23 -11.68 1.23 -17.75
N LEU A 24 -10.99 1.49 -16.63
CA LEU A 24 -11.22 2.63 -15.75
C LEU A 24 -10.19 3.76 -15.95
N ALA A 25 -9.34 3.69 -16.98
CA ALA A 25 -8.34 4.72 -17.26
C ALA A 25 -8.95 6.12 -17.48
N ILE A 26 -10.23 6.20 -17.88
CA ILE A 26 -10.98 7.45 -18.02
C ILE A 26 -11.13 8.22 -16.69
N LEU A 27 -10.96 7.55 -15.54
CA LEU A 27 -11.02 8.16 -14.22
C LEU A 27 -9.69 8.81 -13.78
N ALA A 28 -8.63 8.73 -14.60
CA ALA A 28 -7.36 9.38 -14.35
C ALA A 28 -7.42 10.86 -13.88
N PRO A 29 -8.30 11.73 -14.40
CA PRO A 29 -8.40 13.12 -13.95
C PRO A 29 -9.27 13.33 -12.69
N VAL A 30 -9.94 12.29 -12.19
CA VAL A 30 -10.83 12.38 -11.01
C VAL A 30 -9.99 12.35 -9.72
N PRO A 31 -10.27 13.19 -8.71
CA PRO A 31 -9.57 13.12 -7.42
C PRO A 31 -9.66 11.73 -6.76
N ALA A 32 -8.55 11.23 -6.21
CA ALA A 32 -8.49 9.91 -5.57
C ALA A 32 -9.56 9.72 -4.47
N ASP A 33 -9.82 10.76 -3.67
CA ASP A 33 -10.84 10.71 -2.61
C ASP A 33 -12.27 10.51 -3.16
N ASP A 34 -12.57 11.05 -4.34
CA ASP A 34 -13.87 10.86 -4.99
C ASP A 34 -13.99 9.42 -5.52
N ILE A 35 -12.93 8.88 -6.13
CA ILE A 35 -12.88 7.48 -6.59
C ILE A 35 -13.04 6.53 -5.39
N ARG A 36 -12.37 6.82 -4.28
CA ARG A 36 -12.51 6.09 -3.01
C ARG A 36 -13.95 6.14 -2.49
N THR A 37 -14.57 7.32 -2.51
CA THR A 37 -15.95 7.52 -2.05
C THR A 37 -16.93 6.70 -2.88
N VAL A 38 -16.78 6.67 -4.21
CA VAL A 38 -17.60 5.85 -5.11
C VAL A 38 -17.41 4.36 -4.81
N ARG A 39 -16.16 3.91 -4.70
CA ARG A 39 -15.82 2.52 -4.40
C ARG A 39 -16.47 2.04 -3.10
N GLN A 40 -16.36 2.83 -2.03
CA GLN A 40 -16.98 2.53 -0.74
C GLN A 40 -18.51 2.51 -0.82
N SER A 41 -19.10 3.54 -1.44
CA SER A 41 -20.56 3.67 -1.59
C SER A 41 -21.17 2.51 -2.39
N LEU A 42 -20.49 2.06 -3.45
CA LEU A 42 -20.92 0.92 -4.26
C LEU A 42 -20.92 -0.37 -3.45
N GLY A 43 -19.83 -0.63 -2.70
CA GLY A 43 -19.73 -1.80 -1.84
C GLY A 43 -20.82 -1.83 -0.78
N GLU A 44 -21.13 -0.68 -0.17
CA GLU A 44 -22.20 -0.55 0.80
C GLU A 44 -23.59 -0.77 0.20
N ALA A 45 -23.88 -0.17 -0.96
CA ALA A 45 -25.18 -0.32 -1.63
C ALA A 45 -25.46 -1.79 -2.01
N ILE A 46 -24.48 -2.49 -2.58
CA ILE A 46 -24.59 -3.92 -2.93
C ILE A 46 -24.83 -4.77 -1.68
N PHE A 47 -24.12 -4.47 -0.60
CA PHE A 47 -24.28 -5.21 0.66
C PHE A 47 -25.66 -5.00 1.30
N ALA A 48 -26.08 -3.73 1.43
CA ALA A 48 -27.32 -3.34 2.07
C ALA A 48 -28.55 -3.99 1.39
N GLN A 49 -28.51 -4.16 0.07
CA GLN A 49 -29.58 -4.82 -0.69
C GLN A 49 -29.82 -6.27 -0.25
N HIS A 50 -28.78 -6.97 0.22
CA HIS A 50 -28.84 -8.40 0.54
C HIS A 50 -28.67 -8.71 2.03
N GLU A 51 -28.36 -7.71 2.84
CA GLU A 51 -28.13 -7.84 4.28
C GLU A 51 -29.24 -8.60 5.04
N PRO A 52 -30.55 -8.37 4.80
CA PRO A 52 -31.59 -9.13 5.50
C PRO A 52 -31.52 -10.64 5.26
N ARG A 53 -31.03 -11.08 4.09
CA ARG A 53 -30.82 -12.50 3.78
C ARG A 53 -29.61 -13.05 4.53
N PHE A 54 -28.50 -12.31 4.56
CA PHE A 54 -27.30 -12.71 5.30
C PHE A 54 -27.58 -12.86 6.81
N ARG A 55 -28.32 -11.91 7.40
CA ARG A 55 -28.75 -12.00 8.82
C ARG A 55 -29.60 -13.24 9.11
N ARG A 56 -30.45 -13.66 8.18
CA ARG A 56 -31.24 -14.91 8.33
C ARG A 56 -30.33 -16.13 8.35
N ILE A 57 -29.34 -16.21 7.46
CA ILE A 57 -28.36 -17.31 7.44
C ILE A 57 -27.55 -17.32 8.74
N ALA A 58 -27.07 -16.16 9.20
CA ALA A 58 -26.35 -16.04 10.48
C ALA A 58 -27.19 -16.51 11.68
N LYS A 59 -28.49 -16.17 11.69
CA LYS A 59 -29.43 -16.64 12.72
C LYS A 59 -29.66 -18.16 12.67
N LEU A 60 -29.68 -18.77 11.48
CA LEU A 60 -29.77 -20.23 11.36
C LEU A 60 -28.50 -20.91 11.84
N ALA A 61 -27.33 -20.32 11.58
CA ALA A 61 -26.04 -20.84 12.01
C ALA A 61 -25.91 -20.96 13.54
N SER A 62 -26.66 -20.16 14.32
CA SER A 62 -26.67 -20.22 15.79
C SER A 62 -27.60 -21.29 16.36
N MET A 63 -28.47 -21.91 15.54
CA MET A 63 -29.43 -22.92 15.99
C MET A 63 -28.85 -24.33 16.09
N VAL A 64 -27.63 -24.54 15.60
CA VAL A 64 -26.95 -25.83 15.60
C VAL A 64 -25.56 -25.71 16.25
N PRO A 65 -24.96 -26.83 16.71
CA PRO A 65 -23.63 -26.78 17.32
C PRO A 65 -22.56 -26.17 16.39
N PRO A 66 -21.59 -25.41 16.93
CA PRO A 66 -20.61 -24.66 16.12
C PRO A 66 -19.85 -25.52 15.12
N GLN A 67 -19.46 -26.74 15.48
CA GLN A 67 -18.71 -27.65 14.61
C GLN A 67 -19.54 -28.11 13.41
N LEU A 68 -20.82 -28.37 13.63
CA LEU A 68 -21.75 -28.74 12.55
C LEU A 68 -22.03 -27.53 11.65
N SER A 69 -22.24 -26.37 12.25
CA SER A 69 -22.43 -25.10 11.54
C SER A 69 -21.22 -24.76 10.65
N ALA A 70 -19.99 -24.89 11.18
CA ALA A 70 -18.75 -24.66 10.43
C ALA A 70 -18.58 -25.66 9.28
N ARG A 71 -18.96 -26.93 9.47
CA ARG A 71 -18.94 -27.93 8.40
C ARG A 71 -19.96 -27.62 7.31
N ILE A 72 -21.19 -27.27 7.69
CA ILE A 72 -22.24 -26.88 6.75
C ILE A 72 -21.82 -25.63 5.98
N ALA A 73 -21.27 -24.62 6.66
CA ALA A 73 -20.80 -23.39 6.04
C ALA A 73 -19.79 -23.67 4.92
N GLN A 74 -18.76 -24.47 5.18
CA GLN A 74 -17.73 -24.79 4.18
C GLN A 74 -18.24 -25.66 3.02
N MET A 75 -19.33 -26.41 3.21
CA MET A 75 -19.92 -27.25 2.18
C MET A 75 -20.97 -26.51 1.34
N ALA A 76 -21.71 -25.58 1.95
CA ALA A 76 -22.90 -24.97 1.36
C ALA A 76 -22.74 -23.51 0.98
N LEU A 77 -21.78 -22.79 1.59
CA LEU A 77 -21.51 -21.39 1.29
C LEU A 77 -20.20 -21.30 0.51
N SER A 78 -20.23 -20.54 -0.58
CA SER A 78 -18.98 -20.08 -1.18
C SER A 78 -18.26 -19.14 -0.22
N PRO A 79 -16.93 -18.99 -0.34
CA PRO A 79 -16.15 -18.08 0.52
C PRO A 79 -16.70 -16.64 0.52
N LEU A 80 -17.12 -16.14 -0.65
CA LEU A 80 -17.81 -14.85 -0.77
C LEU A 80 -19.07 -14.77 0.09
N LEU A 81 -19.97 -15.76 0.00
CA LEU A 81 -21.18 -15.77 0.84
C LEU A 81 -20.85 -15.92 2.32
N GLY A 82 -19.85 -16.75 2.65
CA GLY A 82 -19.33 -16.89 4.00
C GLY A 82 -18.88 -15.54 4.57
N ALA A 83 -18.13 -14.75 3.79
CA ALA A 83 -17.66 -13.43 4.17
C ALA A 83 -18.82 -12.46 4.44
N ARG A 84 -19.82 -12.42 3.55
CA ARG A 84 -21.00 -11.56 3.72
C ARG A 84 -21.84 -11.95 4.94
N VAL A 85 -21.97 -13.24 5.22
CA VAL A 85 -22.66 -13.75 6.41
C VAL A 85 -21.87 -13.45 7.67
N ALA A 86 -20.55 -13.63 7.66
CA ALA A 86 -19.67 -13.30 8.78
C ALA A 86 -19.77 -11.81 9.16
N ALA A 87 -19.82 -10.90 8.18
CA ALA A 87 -19.91 -9.46 8.39
C ALA A 87 -21.19 -8.97 9.11
N VAL A 88 -22.22 -9.81 9.24
CA VAL A 88 -23.46 -9.51 10.00
C VAL A 88 -23.72 -10.48 11.14
N MET A 89 -22.78 -11.39 11.40
CA MET A 89 -22.90 -12.39 12.44
C MET A 89 -22.56 -11.80 13.81
N ASP A 90 -23.17 -12.35 14.86
CA ASP A 90 -22.72 -12.10 16.23
C ASP A 90 -21.22 -12.45 16.36
N PRO A 91 -20.36 -11.54 16.87
CA PRO A 91 -18.93 -11.79 16.89
C PRO A 91 -18.51 -12.99 17.73
N ALA A 92 -19.21 -13.30 18.83
CA ALA A 92 -18.87 -14.45 19.65
C ALA A 92 -19.18 -15.77 18.94
N LEU A 93 -20.26 -15.82 18.15
CA LEU A 93 -20.53 -16.96 17.27
C LEU A 93 -19.50 -17.06 16.14
N ALA A 94 -19.16 -15.95 15.48
CA ALA A 94 -18.20 -15.94 14.38
C ALA A 94 -16.83 -16.48 14.81
N VAL A 95 -16.32 -16.05 15.97
CA VAL A 95 -15.05 -16.53 16.55
C VAL A 95 -15.10 -18.05 16.80
N LYS A 96 -16.19 -18.57 17.37
CA LYS A 96 -16.37 -20.02 17.59
C LYS A 96 -16.35 -20.81 16.29
N LEU A 97 -16.99 -20.28 15.24
CA LEU A 97 -17.00 -20.92 13.93
C LEU A 97 -15.61 -20.88 13.28
N ALA A 98 -14.93 -19.73 13.33
CA ALA A 98 -13.61 -19.53 12.75
C ALA A 98 -12.61 -20.62 13.17
N GLY A 99 -12.55 -20.95 14.47
CA GLY A 99 -11.68 -22.01 14.98
C GLY A 99 -12.02 -23.44 14.52
N SER A 100 -13.14 -23.65 13.83
CA SER A 100 -13.55 -24.93 13.24
C SER A 100 -13.53 -24.93 11.70
N LEU A 101 -13.23 -23.78 11.09
CA LEU A 101 -13.11 -23.66 9.63
C LEU A 101 -11.70 -24.05 9.19
N LYS A 102 -11.56 -24.61 7.99
CA LYS A 102 -10.25 -24.87 7.39
C LYS A 102 -9.57 -23.55 7.05
N THR A 103 -8.26 -23.46 7.28
CA THR A 103 -7.41 -22.31 6.95
C THR A 103 -7.55 -21.89 5.49
N THR A 104 -7.63 -22.85 4.55
CA THR A 104 -7.83 -22.56 3.13
C THR A 104 -9.15 -21.85 2.85
N TYR A 105 -10.23 -22.28 3.50
CA TYR A 105 -11.53 -21.63 3.36
C TYR A 105 -11.54 -20.25 4.02
N LEU A 106 -10.87 -20.09 5.16
CA LEU A 106 -10.70 -18.79 5.80
C LEU A 106 -9.90 -17.83 4.92
N ALA A 107 -8.83 -18.29 4.27
CA ALA A 107 -8.07 -17.48 3.31
C ALA A 107 -8.95 -17.04 2.13
N ASP A 108 -9.68 -17.97 1.51
CA ASP A 108 -10.61 -17.64 0.41
C ASP A 108 -11.74 -16.68 0.86
N LEU A 109 -12.17 -16.80 2.12
CA LEU A 109 -13.22 -15.94 2.70
C LEU A 109 -12.67 -14.53 2.95
N SER A 110 -11.43 -14.43 3.44
CA SER A 110 -10.78 -13.16 3.76
C SER A 110 -10.63 -12.23 2.55
N THR A 111 -10.47 -12.77 1.33
CA THR A 111 -10.39 -11.93 0.11
C THR A 111 -11.68 -11.16 -0.15
N ALA A 112 -12.82 -11.73 0.25
CA ALA A 112 -14.14 -11.14 0.09
C ALA A 112 -14.68 -10.44 1.36
N LEU A 113 -13.95 -10.53 2.48
CA LEU A 113 -14.36 -9.96 3.74
C LEU A 113 -14.23 -8.42 3.72
N ASP A 114 -15.10 -7.76 4.48
CA ASP A 114 -14.98 -6.34 4.80
C ASP A 114 -14.26 -6.24 6.16
N PRO A 115 -12.99 -5.79 6.20
CA PRO A 115 -12.21 -5.76 7.43
C PRO A 115 -12.81 -4.86 8.50
N VAL A 116 -13.40 -3.73 8.12
CA VAL A 116 -14.02 -2.78 9.05
C VAL A 116 -15.23 -3.40 9.73
N ARG A 117 -16.09 -4.10 8.96
CA ARG A 117 -17.23 -4.83 9.54
C ARG A 117 -16.80 -6.03 10.38
N ALA A 118 -15.66 -6.64 10.02
CA ALA A 118 -15.14 -7.81 10.71
C ALA A 118 -14.28 -7.46 11.94
N GLU A 119 -13.95 -6.20 12.19
CA GLU A 119 -13.09 -5.77 13.31
C GLU A 119 -13.54 -6.34 14.69
N PRO A 120 -14.84 -6.39 15.05
CA PRO A 120 -15.28 -7.00 16.31
C PRO A 120 -15.02 -8.51 16.41
N ILE A 121 -14.86 -9.18 15.25
CA ILE A 121 -14.51 -10.61 15.14
C ILE A 121 -12.99 -10.75 15.23
N LEU A 122 -12.25 -9.97 14.42
CA LEU A 122 -10.79 -10.03 14.32
C LEU A 122 -10.10 -9.73 15.65
N SER A 123 -10.62 -8.77 16.42
CA SER A 123 -10.13 -8.43 17.77
C SER A 123 -10.29 -9.56 18.81
N ARG A 124 -11.01 -10.63 18.48
CA ARG A 124 -11.30 -11.76 19.39
C ARG A 124 -10.78 -13.10 18.87
N ILE A 125 -10.35 -13.17 17.61
CA ILE A 125 -9.72 -14.36 17.06
C ILE A 125 -8.32 -14.50 17.66
N GLU A 126 -7.87 -15.73 17.91
CA GLU A 126 -6.51 -15.99 18.36
C GLU A 126 -5.49 -15.55 17.31
N ALA A 127 -4.44 -14.85 17.74
CA ALA A 127 -3.42 -14.30 16.85
C ALA A 127 -2.78 -15.38 15.97
N ASP A 128 -2.62 -16.61 16.46
CA ASP A 128 -2.03 -17.71 15.70
C ASP A 128 -2.87 -18.08 14.47
N LEU A 129 -4.21 -18.03 14.58
CA LEU A 129 -5.08 -18.27 13.43
C LEU A 129 -4.97 -17.14 12.39
N ILE A 130 -4.86 -15.88 12.85
CA ILE A 130 -4.63 -14.73 11.96
C ILE A 130 -3.29 -14.88 11.24
N VAL A 131 -2.23 -15.28 11.96
CA VAL A 131 -0.90 -15.50 11.39
C VAL A 131 -0.92 -16.63 10.37
N GLU A 132 -1.60 -17.73 10.67
CA GLU A 132 -1.72 -18.88 9.77
C GLU A 132 -2.44 -18.50 8.46
N VAL A 133 -3.61 -17.86 8.56
CA VAL A 133 -4.38 -17.41 7.39
C VAL A 133 -3.63 -16.33 6.62
N GLY A 134 -3.03 -15.36 7.33
CA GLY A 134 -2.27 -14.27 6.71
C GLY A 134 -1.06 -14.78 5.92
N ARG A 135 -0.32 -15.76 6.43
CA ARG A 135 0.81 -16.37 5.71
C ARG A 135 0.35 -17.09 4.44
N LEU A 136 -0.79 -17.77 4.49
CA LEU A 136 -1.38 -18.38 3.30
C LEU A 136 -1.81 -17.33 2.26
N LEU A 137 -2.30 -16.17 2.69
CA LEU A 137 -2.60 -15.05 1.79
C LEU A 137 -1.32 -14.47 1.15
N VAL A 138 -0.22 -14.36 1.91
CA VAL A 138 1.09 -13.95 1.38
C VAL A 138 1.58 -14.95 0.33
N GLU A 139 1.55 -16.24 0.64
CA GLU A 139 1.94 -17.31 -0.30
C GLU A 139 1.13 -17.25 -1.60
N ARG A 140 -0.17 -16.94 -1.50
CA ARG A 140 -1.08 -16.82 -2.65
C ARG A 140 -1.04 -15.46 -3.34
N LYS A 141 -0.21 -14.52 -2.88
CA LYS A 141 -0.09 -13.16 -3.42
C LYS A 141 -1.39 -12.36 -3.37
N GLU A 142 -2.22 -12.62 -2.35
CA GLU A 142 -3.48 -11.93 -2.10
C GLU A 142 -3.24 -10.57 -1.44
N TYR A 143 -2.45 -9.72 -2.10
CA TYR A 143 -1.95 -8.45 -1.53
C TYR A 143 -3.07 -7.44 -1.26
N VAL A 144 -4.11 -7.43 -2.10
CA VAL A 144 -5.28 -6.56 -1.88
C VAL A 144 -5.99 -6.92 -0.57
N ALA A 145 -6.18 -8.22 -0.31
CA ALA A 145 -6.79 -8.66 0.94
C ALA A 145 -5.92 -8.24 2.13
N LEU A 146 -4.62 -8.58 2.09
CA LEU A 146 -3.65 -8.25 3.14
C LEU A 146 -3.61 -6.76 3.45
N GLY A 147 -3.51 -5.89 2.43
CA GLY A 147 -3.47 -4.44 2.59
C GLY A 147 -4.72 -3.88 3.29
N ARG A 148 -5.90 -4.41 2.96
CA ARG A 148 -7.17 -3.98 3.60
C ARG A 148 -7.25 -4.36 5.07
N PHE A 149 -6.54 -5.40 5.53
CA PHE A 149 -6.54 -5.82 6.93
C PHE A 149 -5.53 -5.06 7.82
N VAL A 150 -4.58 -4.31 7.23
CA VAL A 150 -3.51 -3.62 7.98
C VAL A 150 -4.05 -2.73 9.10
N SER A 151 -5.20 -2.09 8.93
CA SER A 151 -5.78 -1.17 9.93
C SER A 151 -6.56 -1.84 11.06
N VAL A 152 -6.97 -3.10 10.89
CA VAL A 152 -7.85 -3.80 11.85
C VAL A 152 -7.16 -4.97 12.55
N ILE A 153 -5.94 -5.31 12.12
CA ILE A 153 -5.10 -6.33 12.75
C ILE A 153 -4.09 -5.63 13.66
N GLU A 154 -3.86 -6.22 14.84
CA GLU A 154 -2.88 -5.71 15.78
C GLU A 154 -1.46 -5.72 15.13
N PRO A 155 -0.67 -4.63 15.27
CA PRO A 155 0.60 -4.49 14.55
C PRO A 155 1.60 -5.63 14.75
N ASP A 156 1.79 -6.16 15.96
CA ASP A 156 2.72 -7.27 16.21
C ASP A 156 2.25 -8.56 15.52
N THR A 157 0.93 -8.77 15.42
CA THR A 157 0.33 -9.87 14.67
C THR A 157 0.55 -9.69 13.17
N ALA A 158 0.37 -8.47 12.64
CA ALA A 158 0.67 -8.16 11.25
C ALA A 158 2.16 -8.39 10.92
N LEU A 159 3.08 -7.99 11.80
CA LEU A 159 4.52 -8.25 11.65
C LEU A 159 4.85 -9.75 11.61
N LYS A 160 4.15 -10.58 12.41
CA LYS A 160 4.30 -12.05 12.39
C LYS A 160 3.80 -12.69 11.10
N VAL A 161 2.74 -12.14 10.49
CA VAL A 161 2.22 -12.57 9.18
C VAL A 161 3.29 -12.36 8.12
N ILE A 162 3.84 -11.15 8.06
CA ILE A 162 4.82 -10.80 7.03
C ILE A 162 6.23 -11.28 7.35
N ALA A 163 6.49 -11.96 8.48
CA ALA A 163 7.85 -12.31 8.91
C ALA A 163 8.69 -13.08 7.86
N SER A 164 8.05 -13.90 7.03
CA SER A 164 8.67 -14.66 5.93
C SER A 164 8.39 -14.07 4.54
N ALA A 165 7.76 -12.90 4.48
CA ALA A 165 7.42 -12.24 3.22
C ALA A 165 8.66 -11.58 2.59
N THR A 166 8.75 -11.67 1.26
CA THR A 166 9.83 -11.06 0.47
C THR A 166 9.69 -9.54 0.41
N GLY A 167 10.74 -8.83 -0.01
CA GLY A 167 10.67 -7.38 -0.25
C GLY A 167 9.53 -6.99 -1.20
N ARG A 168 9.34 -7.77 -2.27
CA ARG A 168 8.22 -7.58 -3.22
C ARG A 168 6.86 -7.67 -2.51
N ASP A 169 6.67 -8.69 -1.67
CA ASP A 169 5.42 -8.88 -0.94
C ASP A 169 5.13 -7.69 -0.01
N LEU A 170 6.16 -7.19 0.70
CA LEU A 170 6.03 -6.02 1.57
C LEU A 170 5.57 -4.79 0.78
N LEU A 171 6.22 -4.52 -0.36
CA LEU A 171 5.89 -3.40 -1.22
C LEU A 171 4.44 -3.48 -1.72
N GLN A 172 4.01 -4.64 -2.20
CA GLN A 172 2.66 -4.84 -2.72
C GLN A 172 1.59 -4.73 -1.63
N VAL A 173 1.81 -5.31 -0.45
CA VAL A 173 0.87 -5.18 0.68
C VAL A 173 0.75 -3.72 1.11
N ALA A 174 1.87 -2.99 1.18
CA ALA A 174 1.90 -1.59 1.55
C ALA A 174 1.13 -0.69 0.56
N LEU A 175 1.21 -0.99 -0.75
CA LEU A 175 0.49 -0.29 -1.80
C LEU A 175 -1.04 -0.39 -1.65
N PHE A 176 -1.53 -1.55 -1.22
CA PHE A 176 -2.96 -1.80 -1.03
C PHE A 176 -3.48 -1.44 0.36
N ALA A 177 -2.63 -0.93 1.26
CA ALA A 177 -3.08 -0.45 2.57
C ALA A 177 -4.05 0.73 2.41
N GLU A 178 -5.19 0.68 3.09
CA GLU A 178 -6.23 1.73 3.02
C GLU A 178 -6.08 2.81 4.10
N ASP A 179 -5.30 2.51 5.13
CA ASP A 179 -5.05 3.39 6.27
C ASP A 179 -3.56 3.78 6.31
N PRO A 180 -3.22 5.02 5.92
CA PRO A 180 -1.86 5.53 5.99
C PRO A 180 -1.28 5.50 7.40
N ILE A 181 -2.08 5.70 8.45
CA ILE A 181 -1.61 5.72 9.84
C ILE A 181 -1.18 4.33 10.29
N ALA A 182 -2.00 3.32 10.01
CA ALA A 182 -1.68 1.93 10.32
C ALA A 182 -0.46 1.44 9.51
N LEU A 183 -0.38 1.81 8.23
CA LEU A 183 0.79 1.54 7.41
C LEU A 183 2.06 2.18 8.00
N ASP A 184 1.97 3.45 8.41
CA ASP A 184 3.10 4.19 8.98
C ASP A 184 3.61 3.56 10.28
N GLU A 185 2.70 3.01 11.10
CA GLU A 185 3.05 2.26 12.30
C GLU A 185 3.84 0.99 11.96
N LEU A 186 3.42 0.23 10.95
CA LEU A 186 4.16 -0.96 10.51
C LEU A 186 5.52 -0.60 9.93
N VAL A 187 5.59 0.43 9.06
CA VAL A 187 6.84 0.90 8.47
C VAL A 187 7.83 1.25 9.58
N ARG A 188 7.41 1.92 10.65
CA ARG A 188 8.26 2.27 11.81
C ARG A 188 8.79 1.07 12.60
N ARG A 189 8.14 -0.09 12.52
CA ARG A 189 8.54 -1.31 13.27
C ARG A 189 9.31 -2.33 12.44
N ILE A 190 9.18 -2.33 11.10
CA ILE A 190 9.97 -3.18 10.21
C ILE A 190 11.44 -2.72 10.25
N ASP A 191 12.39 -3.66 10.21
CA ASP A 191 13.82 -3.35 10.19
C ASP A 191 14.29 -2.77 8.84
N ASP A 192 15.37 -1.98 8.87
CA ASP A 192 15.87 -1.27 7.68
C ASP A 192 16.28 -2.21 6.55
N GLN A 193 16.82 -3.40 6.86
CA GLN A 193 17.25 -4.34 5.83
C GLN A 193 16.07 -4.83 4.99
N ARG A 194 14.95 -5.15 5.64
CA ARG A 194 13.72 -5.55 4.93
C ARG A 194 13.10 -4.43 4.12
N LEU A 195 13.22 -3.18 4.59
CA LEU A 195 12.81 -2.00 3.81
C LEU A 195 13.69 -1.82 2.57
N VAL A 196 15.01 -2.00 2.70
CA VAL A 196 15.95 -2.01 1.56
C VAL A 196 15.59 -3.13 0.58
N ASP A 197 15.30 -4.34 1.06
CA ASP A 197 14.92 -5.46 0.20
C ASP A 197 13.61 -5.16 -0.57
N ALA A 198 12.66 -4.46 0.04
CA ALA A 198 11.44 -4.01 -0.63
C ALA A 198 11.71 -2.95 -1.71
N ILE A 199 12.63 -2.02 -1.46
CA ILE A 199 13.05 -1.01 -2.45
C ILE A 199 13.79 -1.69 -3.61
N ARG A 200 14.67 -2.67 -3.34
CA ARG A 200 15.38 -3.43 -4.38
C ARG A 200 14.45 -4.28 -5.23
N ALA A 201 13.45 -4.92 -4.61
CA ALA A 201 12.43 -5.66 -5.36
C ALA A 201 11.65 -4.76 -6.34
N ALA A 202 11.55 -3.46 -6.05
CA ALA A 202 10.94 -2.51 -6.98
C ALA A 202 11.74 -2.36 -8.28
N ASP A 203 13.07 -2.48 -8.21
CA ASP A 203 13.97 -2.46 -9.38
C ASP A 203 13.83 -3.70 -10.22
N GLU A 204 14.04 -4.87 -9.59
CA GLU A 204 14.09 -6.16 -10.27
C GLU A 204 12.78 -6.47 -11.02
N ASP A 205 11.65 -6.01 -10.47
CA ASP A 205 10.33 -6.30 -10.99
C ASP A 205 9.68 -5.14 -11.76
N GLY A 206 10.37 -4.02 -11.94
CA GLY A 206 9.82 -2.82 -12.60
C GLY A 206 8.64 -2.20 -11.85
N LEU A 207 8.63 -2.30 -10.52
CA LEU A 207 7.60 -1.77 -9.62
C LEU A 207 8.00 -0.43 -8.97
N TYR A 208 8.93 0.32 -9.57
CA TYR A 208 9.36 1.60 -9.02
C TYR A 208 8.24 2.63 -8.87
N ASP A 209 7.25 2.57 -9.76
CA ASP A 209 6.02 3.34 -9.64
C ASP A 209 5.32 3.10 -8.29
N ASP A 210 5.27 1.84 -7.85
CA ASP A 210 4.66 1.44 -6.58
C ASP A 210 5.52 1.91 -5.39
N ALA A 211 6.85 1.88 -5.51
CA ALA A 211 7.76 2.38 -4.47
C ALA A 211 7.64 3.90 -4.29
N VAL A 212 7.56 4.66 -5.39
CA VAL A 212 7.28 6.11 -5.33
C VAL A 212 5.89 6.37 -4.76
N THR A 213 4.92 5.50 -5.05
CA THR A 213 3.56 5.58 -4.48
C THR A 213 3.57 5.46 -2.98
N LEU A 214 4.32 4.50 -2.48
CA LEU A 214 4.47 4.26 -1.07
C LEU A 214 5.12 5.47 -0.39
N ILE A 215 6.21 6.00 -0.94
CA ILE A 215 6.90 7.18 -0.42
C ILE A 215 5.97 8.40 -0.32
N ALA A 216 5.12 8.62 -1.33
CA ALA A 216 4.15 9.71 -1.32
C ALA A 216 3.04 9.50 -0.27
N SER A 217 2.66 8.24 -0.02
CA SER A 217 1.53 7.87 0.85
C SER A 217 1.87 7.81 2.35
N VAL A 218 3.14 7.60 2.72
CA VAL A 218 3.56 7.53 4.13
C VAL A 218 3.81 8.90 4.76
N SER A 219 3.88 8.96 6.10
CA SER A 219 4.12 10.19 6.83
C SER A 219 5.51 10.79 6.53
N PRO A 220 5.72 12.09 6.77
CA PRO A 220 7.04 12.71 6.63
C PRO A 220 8.13 12.01 7.45
N THR A 221 7.80 11.48 8.64
CA THR A 221 8.73 10.77 9.50
C THR A 221 9.16 9.44 8.88
N SER A 222 8.23 8.62 8.40
CA SER A 222 8.56 7.37 7.71
C SER A 222 9.29 7.64 6.41
N ARG A 223 8.91 8.70 5.68
CA ARG A 223 9.59 9.12 4.46
C ARG A 223 11.05 9.49 4.72
N ALA A 224 11.33 10.25 5.77
CA ALA A 224 12.68 10.60 6.18
C ALA A 224 13.55 9.38 6.55
N ARG A 225 12.92 8.26 6.94
CA ARG A 225 13.60 6.98 7.16
C ARG A 225 13.79 6.19 5.86
N LEU A 226 12.79 6.14 4.98
CA LEU A 226 12.83 5.36 3.73
C LEU A 226 13.75 5.96 2.67
N VAL A 227 13.74 7.29 2.51
CA VAL A 227 14.48 7.96 1.44
C VAL A 227 16.00 7.74 1.52
N PRO A 228 16.66 7.80 2.69
CA PRO A 228 18.08 7.45 2.79
C PRO A 228 18.41 6.01 2.36
N LEU A 229 17.47 5.07 2.49
CA LEU A 229 17.70 3.67 2.12
C LEU A 229 17.85 3.47 0.61
N ILE A 230 17.40 4.41 -0.22
CA ILE A 230 17.63 4.37 -1.67
C ILE A 230 19.12 4.41 -2.03
N THR A 231 19.96 4.94 -1.14
CA THR A 231 21.42 5.01 -1.36
C THR A 231 22.08 3.63 -1.32
N ALA A 232 21.37 2.62 -0.81
CA ALA A 232 21.82 1.22 -0.84
C ALA A 232 21.51 0.52 -2.18
N LEU A 233 20.91 1.24 -3.14
CA LEU A 233 20.71 0.80 -4.52
C LEU A 233 21.96 1.03 -5.35
N ASP A 234 22.05 0.33 -6.47
CA ASP A 234 23.05 0.61 -7.48
C ASP A 234 22.63 1.78 -8.39
N GLN A 235 23.45 2.09 -9.39
CA GLN A 235 23.21 3.21 -10.29
C GLN A 235 21.90 3.06 -11.10
N ALA A 236 21.56 1.83 -11.50
CA ALA A 236 20.35 1.56 -12.26
C ALA A 236 19.09 1.83 -11.42
N GLY A 237 19.11 1.40 -10.15
CA GLY A 237 18.02 1.67 -9.22
C GLY A 237 17.86 3.16 -8.89
N LEU A 238 18.96 3.91 -8.75
CA LEU A 238 18.90 5.37 -8.55
C LEU A 238 18.31 6.09 -9.77
N ASP A 239 18.69 5.68 -10.99
CA ASP A 239 18.16 6.22 -12.25
C ASP A 239 16.65 5.94 -12.38
N ALA A 240 16.22 4.72 -12.07
CA ALA A 240 14.82 4.33 -12.12
C ALA A 240 13.97 5.07 -11.07
N PHE A 241 14.51 5.26 -9.86
CA PHE A 241 13.87 6.07 -8.81
C PHE A 241 13.68 7.53 -9.23
N ALA A 242 14.73 8.19 -9.73
CA ALA A 242 14.65 9.57 -10.21
C ALA A 242 13.67 9.73 -11.38
N THR A 243 13.68 8.79 -12.33
CA THR A 243 12.73 8.75 -13.46
C THR A 243 11.29 8.65 -12.98
N SER A 244 11.03 7.79 -11.99
CA SER A 244 9.70 7.58 -11.43
C SER A 244 9.22 8.80 -10.63
N LEU A 245 10.08 9.40 -9.80
CA LEU A 245 9.77 10.66 -9.10
C LEU A 245 9.33 11.76 -10.06
N HIS A 246 10.05 11.91 -11.18
CA HIS A 246 9.71 12.91 -12.19
C HIS A 246 8.41 12.58 -12.92
N SER A 247 8.21 11.33 -13.32
CA SER A 247 7.03 10.90 -14.07
C SER A 247 5.73 11.14 -13.30
N TYR A 248 5.78 11.02 -11.97
CA TYR A 248 4.64 11.24 -11.08
C TYR A 248 4.61 12.62 -10.41
N ASP A 249 5.54 13.53 -10.74
CA ASP A 249 5.76 14.81 -10.06
C ASP A 249 5.76 14.65 -8.52
N ALA A 250 6.40 13.59 -8.02
CA ALA A 250 6.47 13.25 -6.60
C ALA A 250 7.59 14.00 -5.85
N TRP A 251 8.23 14.96 -6.50
CA TRP A 251 9.25 15.83 -5.90
C TRP A 251 8.78 16.54 -4.63
N PRO A 252 7.55 17.07 -4.52
CA PRO A 252 7.11 17.75 -3.30
C PRO A 252 7.11 16.82 -2.08
N ALA A 253 6.84 15.53 -2.32
CA ALA A 253 6.89 14.53 -1.26
C ALA A 253 8.35 14.18 -0.90
N ALA A 254 9.21 13.93 -1.90
CA ALA A 254 10.54 13.39 -1.69
C ALA A 254 11.59 14.42 -1.22
N LEU A 255 11.55 15.66 -1.73
CA LEU A 255 12.59 16.67 -1.51
C LEU A 255 12.86 16.99 -0.03
N PRO A 256 11.85 17.13 0.86
CA PRO A 256 12.11 17.35 2.28
C PRO A 256 12.98 16.26 2.93
N ALA A 257 12.80 15.01 2.52
CA ALA A 257 13.60 13.89 3.02
C ALA A 257 14.99 13.85 2.36
N LEU A 258 15.08 14.17 1.06
CA LEU A 258 16.36 14.29 0.34
C LEU A 258 17.24 15.41 0.90
N ALA A 259 16.64 16.51 1.38
CA ALA A 259 17.35 17.60 2.03
C ALA A 259 18.12 17.15 3.29
N GLY A 260 17.67 16.07 3.94
CA GLY A 260 18.31 15.48 5.12
C GLY A 260 19.48 14.54 4.81
N LEU A 261 19.74 14.21 3.55
CA LEU A 261 20.86 13.35 3.17
C LEU A 261 22.20 14.06 3.37
N ASP A 262 23.26 13.28 3.57
CA ASP A 262 24.63 13.80 3.47
C ASP A 262 24.99 14.18 2.03
N ASP A 263 26.09 14.93 1.87
CA ASP A 263 26.51 15.44 0.57
C ASP A 263 26.89 14.34 -0.42
N ALA A 264 27.41 13.20 0.04
CA ALA A 264 27.81 12.10 -0.83
C ALA A 264 26.59 11.38 -1.42
N ALA A 265 25.61 11.06 -0.57
CA ALA A 265 24.33 10.48 -0.96
C ALA A 265 23.53 11.42 -1.86
N LEU A 266 23.46 12.71 -1.50
CA LEU A 266 22.77 13.71 -2.30
C LEU A 266 23.43 13.88 -3.67
N ALA A 267 24.77 13.91 -3.75
CA ALA A 267 25.49 14.01 -5.00
C ALA A 267 25.30 12.77 -5.90
N ALA A 268 25.24 11.56 -5.33
CA ALA A 268 25.00 10.33 -6.09
C ALA A 268 23.62 10.33 -6.77
N LEU A 269 22.58 10.81 -6.06
CA LEU A 269 21.25 10.92 -6.62
C LEU A 269 21.14 12.10 -7.61
N ALA A 270 21.71 13.25 -7.27
CA ALA A 270 21.57 14.46 -8.08
C ALA A 270 22.32 14.38 -9.42
N ASN A 271 23.42 13.62 -9.48
CA ASN A 271 24.24 13.41 -10.67
C ASN A 271 24.00 12.05 -11.35
N CYS A 272 22.84 11.42 -11.12
CA CYS A 272 22.49 10.18 -11.80
C CYS A 272 22.08 10.45 -13.26
N SER A 273 22.22 9.47 -14.16
CA SER A 273 22.00 9.72 -15.59
C SER A 273 20.57 10.17 -15.90
N ALA A 274 19.61 9.74 -15.09
CA ALA A 274 18.21 10.10 -15.22
C ALA A 274 17.95 11.61 -14.98
N THR A 275 18.71 12.29 -14.11
CA THR A 275 18.47 13.72 -13.80
C THR A 275 18.86 14.66 -14.94
N LEU A 276 19.60 14.16 -15.96
CA LEU A 276 19.82 14.88 -17.22
C LEU A 276 18.59 14.91 -18.14
N THR A 277 17.51 14.19 -17.79
CA THR A 277 16.25 14.25 -18.53
C THR A 277 15.76 15.70 -18.62
N PRO A 278 15.44 16.22 -19.82
CA PRO A 278 15.04 17.62 -20.00
C PRO A 278 13.91 18.03 -19.06
N GLY A 279 14.14 19.08 -18.27
CA GLY A 279 13.14 19.63 -17.35
C GLY A 279 13.10 19.00 -15.96
N MET A 280 13.79 17.87 -15.72
CA MET A 280 13.78 17.21 -14.41
C MET A 280 14.46 18.06 -13.33
N LEU A 281 15.74 18.42 -13.51
CA LEU A 281 16.46 19.29 -12.56
C LEU A 281 15.81 20.67 -12.38
N PRO A 282 15.37 21.38 -13.44
CA PRO A 282 14.61 22.61 -13.27
C PRO A 282 13.35 22.45 -12.41
N ARG A 283 12.57 21.37 -12.63
CA ARG A 283 11.38 21.08 -11.81
C ARG A 283 11.74 20.78 -10.36
N MET A 284 12.80 20.01 -10.11
CA MET A 284 13.30 19.75 -8.75
C MET A 284 13.63 21.04 -8.01
N VAL A 285 14.32 21.98 -8.68
CA VAL A 285 14.69 23.27 -8.08
C VAL A 285 13.48 24.18 -7.87
N GLU A 286 12.54 24.20 -8.82
CA GLU A 286 11.27 24.93 -8.68
C GLU A 286 10.50 24.45 -7.43
N VAL A 287 10.32 23.13 -7.28
CA VAL A 287 9.64 22.56 -6.11
C VAL A 287 10.43 22.82 -4.82
N ALA A 288 11.76 22.78 -4.87
CA ALA A 288 12.57 23.14 -3.70
C ALA A 288 12.31 24.59 -3.26
N HIS A 289 12.13 25.53 -4.18
CA HIS A 289 11.72 26.90 -3.85
C HIS A 289 10.29 26.98 -3.31
N GLU A 290 9.34 26.28 -3.95
CA GLU A 290 7.94 26.19 -3.48
C GLU A 290 7.84 25.68 -2.03
N LEU A 291 8.75 24.78 -1.63
CA LEU A 291 8.83 24.19 -0.29
C LEU A 291 9.78 24.95 0.66
N GLU A 292 10.29 26.11 0.26
CA GLU A 292 11.22 26.93 1.05
C GLU A 292 12.53 26.19 1.43
N LEU A 293 12.95 25.21 0.62
CA LEU A 293 14.17 24.42 0.79
C LEU A 293 15.42 25.10 0.17
N GLY A 294 15.61 26.41 0.41
CA GLY A 294 16.71 27.18 -0.20
C GLY A 294 18.11 26.61 0.07
N ALA A 295 18.34 26.09 1.27
CA ALA A 295 19.61 25.44 1.63
C ALA A 295 19.91 24.18 0.79
N LEU A 296 18.86 23.46 0.33
CA LEU A 296 19.04 22.33 -0.58
C LEU A 296 19.49 22.82 -1.95
N VAL A 297 18.92 23.91 -2.46
CA VAL A 297 19.30 24.50 -3.76
C VAL A 297 20.77 24.95 -3.74
N ASP A 298 21.19 25.62 -2.66
CA ASP A 298 22.59 26.04 -2.47
C ASP A 298 23.55 24.84 -2.45
N ARG A 299 23.18 23.75 -1.76
CA ARG A 299 23.96 22.50 -1.75
C ARG A 299 24.02 21.86 -3.13
N LEU A 300 22.90 21.79 -3.86
CA LEU A 300 22.89 21.25 -5.22
C LEU A 300 23.80 22.05 -6.16
N ALA A 301 23.85 23.39 -6.03
CA ALA A 301 24.72 24.22 -6.84
C ALA A 301 26.23 23.87 -6.70
N THR A 302 26.65 23.33 -5.55
CA THR A 302 28.04 22.91 -5.29
C THR A 302 28.29 21.44 -5.61
N LEU A 303 27.29 20.57 -5.45
CA LEU A 303 27.40 19.12 -5.62
C LEU A 303 27.17 18.63 -7.06
N LEU A 304 26.47 19.42 -7.89
CA LEU A 304 26.20 19.05 -9.27
C LEU A 304 27.47 19.15 -10.14
N ASP A 305 27.69 18.15 -11.00
CA ASP A 305 28.78 18.18 -11.98
C ASP A 305 28.54 19.23 -13.09
N ALA A 306 29.44 19.30 -14.07
CA ALA A 306 29.34 20.30 -15.13
C ALA A 306 28.11 20.13 -16.03
N ASP A 307 27.76 18.88 -16.36
CA ASP A 307 26.66 18.58 -17.28
C ASP A 307 25.30 18.78 -16.59
N HIS A 308 25.18 18.35 -15.34
CA HIS A 308 23.96 18.54 -14.56
C HIS A 308 23.73 20.01 -14.17
N ARG A 309 24.77 20.79 -13.86
CA ARG A 309 24.63 22.25 -13.68
C ARG A 309 24.11 22.93 -14.93
N LYS A 310 24.59 22.51 -16.11
CA LYS A 310 24.08 23.02 -17.39
C LYS A 310 22.62 22.64 -17.62
N ALA A 311 22.23 21.42 -17.26
CA ALA A 311 20.85 20.93 -17.38
C ALA A 311 19.88 21.66 -16.42
N ALA A 312 20.30 21.93 -15.18
CA ALA A 312 19.54 22.75 -14.23
C ALA A 312 19.44 24.22 -14.68
N GLY A 313 20.45 24.72 -15.38
CA GLY A 313 20.42 26.01 -16.06
C GLY A 313 20.15 27.18 -15.11
N LYS A 314 19.24 28.07 -15.50
CA LYS A 314 18.90 29.27 -14.70
C LYS A 314 18.11 28.96 -13.43
N ALA A 315 17.52 27.76 -13.30
CA ALA A 315 16.70 27.40 -12.16
C ALA A 315 17.51 27.46 -10.84
N LEU A 316 18.79 27.08 -10.86
CA LEU A 316 19.71 27.17 -9.71
C LEU A 316 19.98 28.60 -9.22
N THR A 317 19.62 29.61 -10.00
CA THR A 317 19.94 31.02 -9.73
C THR A 317 18.70 31.92 -9.64
N SER A 318 17.50 31.39 -9.91
CA SER A 318 16.25 32.15 -9.84
C SER A 318 15.63 32.02 -8.45
N SER A 319 15.99 32.94 -7.56
CA SER A 319 15.29 33.24 -6.30
C SER A 319 14.24 34.32 -6.52
#